data_AF-A0A8J3U0S7-F1
#
_entry.id   AF-A0A8J3U0S7-F1
#
_cell.length_a   1.000
_cell.length_b   1.000
_cell.length_c   1.000
_cell.angle_alpha   90.00
_cell.angle_beta   90.00
_cell.angle_gamma   90.00
#
_symmetry.space_group_name_H-M   'P 1'
#
loop_
_entity.id
_entity.type
_entity.pdbx_description
1 polymer ?
#
loop_
_entity_poly.entity_id
_entity_poly.type
_entity_poly.pdbx_seq_one_letter_code
_entity_poly.pdbx_strand_id
1 'polypeptide(L)'
;MAYDIDPEGPAEEVITCESARAAGAADGRNQALHQVFITDPTFQPPFVIRISAYFDSRQGRLLIKRAEALGRIEREAQTSSVALTKRVNEVQAISGAVNPDILALGKAGGDSAGPWGEVRPLTVEEADQERLEKRLREYNAEIETRVGSLYTASNNWLQCWASFQEKARLTLAEANALVACYKDGLLNTHQHAEEIARRWRPQEFTLRDDWFADPAAQLQIAIPRGVRDSTNQAWDKWLDLWHDDQHPHSLESGDSYHGR
;
A
#
# COMPACT_ATOMS: atom_id res chain seq x y z
N MET A 1 -19.14 -5.23 -14.12
CA MET A 1 -19.51 -3.93 -14.72
C MET A 1 -18.24 -3.10 -14.76
N ALA A 2 -17.67 -2.92 -15.95
CA ALA A 2 -16.51 -2.08 -16.18
C ALA A 2 -16.99 -0.62 -16.19
N TYR A 3 -16.39 0.22 -15.36
CA TYR A 3 -16.56 1.66 -15.47
C TYR A 3 -15.43 2.17 -16.36
N ASP A 4 -15.76 2.48 -17.61
CA ASP A 4 -14.96 3.36 -18.47
C ASP A 4 -15.01 4.76 -17.86
N ILE A 5 -14.02 5.06 -17.03
CA ILE A 5 -13.69 6.43 -16.67
C ILE A 5 -12.77 6.91 -17.78
N ASP A 6 -13.32 7.66 -18.72
CA ASP A 6 -12.54 8.39 -19.71
C ASP A 6 -11.62 9.38 -18.97
N PRO A 7 -10.29 9.17 -18.88
CA PRO A 7 -9.41 9.98 -18.06
C PRO A 7 -8.71 11.07 -18.89
N GLU A 8 -9.27 11.42 -20.05
CA GLU A 8 -8.75 12.46 -20.92
C GLU A 8 -9.18 13.84 -20.40
N GLY A 9 -8.48 14.29 -19.36
CA GLY A 9 -8.18 15.72 -19.24
C GLY A 9 -7.58 16.24 -20.55
N PRO A 10 -7.55 17.57 -20.76
CA PRO A 10 -7.06 18.16 -22.01
C PRO A 10 -5.73 17.51 -22.41
N ALA A 11 -5.60 17.13 -23.68
CA ALA A 11 -4.45 16.41 -24.23
C ALA A 11 -3.16 16.99 -23.64
N GLU A 12 -2.45 16.16 -22.89
CA GLU A 12 -1.30 16.61 -22.12
C GLU A 12 -0.27 17.16 -23.09
N GLU A 13 0.02 18.45 -22.96
CA GLU A 13 0.91 19.12 -23.89
C GLU A 13 2.29 18.45 -23.85
N VAL A 14 2.73 17.87 -24.97
CA VAL A 14 4.02 17.20 -25.05
C VAL A 14 5.09 18.24 -25.38
N ILE A 15 5.90 18.60 -24.38
CA ILE A 15 7.09 19.42 -24.57
C ILE A 15 8.28 18.50 -24.85
N THR A 16 8.93 18.68 -26.00
CA THR A 16 10.10 17.89 -26.40
C THR A 16 11.38 18.72 -26.31
N CYS A 17 12.53 18.05 -26.16
CA CYS A 17 13.83 18.72 -26.22
C CYS A 17 14.08 19.45 -27.55
N GLU A 18 13.56 18.95 -28.66
CA GLU A 18 13.64 19.63 -29.96
C GLU A 18 12.86 20.95 -29.95
N SER A 19 11.63 20.93 -29.44
CA SER A 19 10.81 22.14 -29.30
C SER A 19 11.45 23.15 -28.33
N ALA A 20 12.04 22.67 -27.23
CA ALA A 20 12.74 23.50 -26.27
C ALA A 20 13.98 24.16 -26.88
N ARG A 21 14.79 23.40 -27.61
CA ARG A 21 15.97 23.92 -28.31
C ARG A 21 15.58 24.95 -29.37
N ALA A 22 14.52 24.69 -30.14
CA ALA A 22 14.02 25.62 -31.16
C ALA A 22 13.53 26.93 -30.53
N ALA A 23 12.82 26.86 -29.40
CA ALA A 23 12.38 28.03 -28.65
C ALA A 23 13.57 28.83 -28.10
N GLY A 24 14.54 28.17 -27.47
CA GLY A 24 15.76 28.81 -26.99
C GLY A 24 16.53 29.49 -28.12
N ALA A 25 16.62 28.85 -29.28
CA ALA A 25 17.26 29.43 -30.46
C ALA A 25 16.49 30.64 -31.02
N ALA A 26 15.16 30.66 -30.94
CA ALA A 26 14.34 31.79 -31.33
C ALA A 26 14.57 32.99 -30.40
N ASP A 27 14.56 32.75 -29.09
CA ASP A 27 14.82 33.78 -28.07
C ASP A 27 16.27 34.28 -28.14
N GLY A 28 17.24 33.42 -28.47
CA GLY A 28 18.63 33.81 -28.68
C GLY A 28 18.85 34.71 -29.90
N ARG A 29 18.00 34.60 -30.93
CA ARG A 29 18.00 35.51 -32.09
C ARG A 29 17.21 36.81 -31.83
N ASN A 30 16.40 36.87 -30.77
CA ASN A 30 15.56 38.01 -30.48
C ASN A 30 16.35 39.14 -29.81
N GLN A 31 16.69 40.17 -30.60
CA GLN A 31 17.45 41.33 -30.14
C GLN A 31 16.81 42.04 -28.94
N ALA A 32 15.47 42.02 -28.81
CA ALA A 32 14.79 42.65 -27.69
C ALA A 32 15.07 41.95 -26.34
N LEU A 33 15.40 40.65 -26.37
CA LEU A 33 15.67 39.85 -25.17
C LEU A 33 17.15 39.80 -24.80
N HIS A 34 18.06 40.25 -25.69
CA HIS A 34 19.50 40.10 -25.50
C HIS A 34 19.99 40.72 -24.19
N GLN A 35 19.59 41.96 -23.94
CA GLN A 35 20.00 42.66 -22.73
C GLN A 35 19.34 42.06 -21.48
N VAL A 36 18.10 41.56 -21.61
CA VAL A 36 17.32 41.03 -20.48
C VAL A 36 18.02 39.83 -19.85
N PHE A 37 18.48 38.86 -20.65
CA PHE A 37 19.21 37.68 -20.15
C PHE A 37 20.54 38.02 -19.45
N ILE A 38 21.13 39.19 -19.75
CA ILE A 38 22.40 39.66 -19.15
C ILE A 38 22.14 40.45 -17.87
N THR A 39 21.09 41.29 -17.86
CA THR A 39 20.78 42.20 -16.75
C THR A 39 19.94 41.56 -15.66
N ASP A 40 19.10 40.59 -16.00
CA ASP A 40 18.25 39.87 -15.05
C ASP A 40 18.58 38.36 -15.08
N PRO A 41 19.42 37.90 -14.15
CA PRO A 41 19.79 36.48 -14.00
C PRO A 41 18.59 35.55 -13.77
N THR A 42 17.49 36.08 -13.22
CA THR A 42 16.31 35.31 -12.78
C THR A 42 15.17 35.32 -13.80
N PHE A 43 15.32 36.10 -14.88
CA PHE A 43 14.33 36.21 -15.94
C PHE A 43 13.90 34.84 -16.46
N GLN A 44 12.59 34.62 -16.53
CA GLN A 44 11.97 33.41 -17.06
C GLN A 44 11.29 33.70 -18.40
N PRO A 45 11.87 33.23 -19.52
CA PRO A 45 11.24 33.33 -20.84
C PRO A 45 9.89 32.59 -20.86
N PRO A 46 8.94 33.00 -21.71
CA PRO A 46 7.62 32.37 -21.81
C PRO A 46 7.66 30.84 -21.99
N PHE A 47 8.63 30.34 -22.76
CA PHE A 47 8.78 28.90 -22.96
C PHE A 47 9.26 28.17 -21.68
N VAL A 48 10.13 28.80 -20.89
CA VAL A 48 10.58 28.22 -19.60
C VAL A 48 9.43 28.23 -18.58
N ILE A 49 8.63 29.30 -18.53
CA ILE A 49 7.40 29.35 -17.73
C ILE A 49 6.45 28.20 -18.10
N ARG A 50 6.34 27.87 -19.39
CA ARG A 50 5.55 26.75 -19.89
C ARG A 50 6.09 25.40 -19.40
N ILE A 51 7.41 25.20 -19.39
CA ILE A 51 8.04 24.00 -18.81
C ILE A 51 7.71 23.90 -17.31
N SER A 52 7.76 25.01 -16.57
CA SER A 52 7.37 25.04 -15.15
C SER A 52 5.91 24.66 -14.92
N ALA A 53 4.99 25.25 -15.69
CA ALA A 53 3.57 24.90 -15.60
C ALA A 53 3.32 23.42 -15.94
N TYR A 54 4.03 22.88 -16.93
CA TYR A 54 3.97 21.47 -17.30
C TYR A 54 4.47 20.55 -16.17
N PHE A 55 5.61 20.88 -15.56
CA PHE A 55 6.15 20.15 -14.40
C PHE A 55 5.18 20.15 -13.22
N ASP A 56 4.63 21.32 -12.87
CA ASP A 56 3.69 21.47 -11.76
C ASP A 56 2.40 20.66 -11.99
N SER A 57 1.87 20.71 -13.22
CA SER A 57 0.70 19.93 -13.63
C SER A 57 0.97 18.43 -13.51
N ARG A 58 2.10 17.93 -14.04
CA ARG A 58 2.48 16.52 -13.95
C ARG A 58 2.64 16.04 -12.52
N GLN A 59 3.35 16.82 -11.72
CA GLN A 59 3.52 16.54 -10.31
C GLN A 59 2.16 16.48 -9.59
N GLY A 60 1.28 17.45 -9.82
CA GLY A 60 -0.07 17.47 -9.26
C GLY A 60 -0.88 16.22 -9.64
N ARG A 61 -0.84 15.83 -10.92
CA ARG A 61 -1.50 14.61 -11.42
C ARG A 61 -0.95 13.34 -10.78
N LEU A 62 0.37 13.26 -10.59
CA LEU A 62 1.01 12.13 -9.91
C LEU A 62 0.59 12.04 -8.44
N LEU A 63 0.46 13.17 -7.74
CA LEU A 63 -0.05 13.22 -6.36
C LEU A 63 -1.50 12.72 -6.28
N ILE A 64 -2.37 13.14 -7.19
CA ILE A 64 -3.77 12.67 -7.26
C ILE A 64 -3.82 11.17 -7.50
N LYS A 65 -3.08 10.66 -8.51
CA LYS A 65 -3.01 9.22 -8.81
C LYS A 65 -2.47 8.41 -7.64
N ARG A 66 -1.49 8.95 -6.90
CA ARG A 66 -0.97 8.34 -5.67
C ARG A 66 -2.07 8.26 -4.61
N ALA A 67 -2.77 9.37 -4.34
CA ALA A 67 -3.86 9.40 -3.35
C ALA A 67 -4.98 8.40 -3.69
N GLU A 68 -5.39 8.32 -4.96
CA GLU A 68 -6.39 7.35 -5.43
C GLU A 68 -5.92 5.90 -5.23
N ALA A 69 -4.66 5.60 -5.53
CA ALA A 69 -4.09 4.27 -5.36
C ALA A 69 -4.00 3.89 -3.88
N LEU A 70 -3.53 4.80 -3.03
CA LEU A 70 -3.47 4.60 -1.58
C LEU A 70 -4.87 4.42 -0.98
N GLY A 71 -5.85 5.21 -1.41
CA GLY A 71 -7.24 5.08 -0.96
C GLY A 71 -7.94 3.79 -1.43
N ARG A 72 -7.45 3.09 -2.46
CA ARG A 72 -7.89 1.73 -2.79
C ARG A 72 -7.32 0.71 -1.79
N ILE A 73 -6.02 0.78 -1.54
CA ILE A 73 -5.32 -0.10 -0.58
C ILE A 73 -5.92 0.06 0.83
N GLU A 74 -6.21 1.29 1.24
CA GLU A 74 -6.82 1.59 2.54
C GLU A 74 -8.21 0.94 2.70
N ARG A 75 -9.07 1.04 1.68
CA ARG A 75 -10.40 0.42 1.71
C ARG A 75 -10.34 -1.11 1.77
N GLU A 76 -9.40 -1.71 1.05
CA GLU A 76 -9.15 -3.16 1.10
C GLU A 76 -8.66 -3.60 2.49
N ALA A 77 -7.75 -2.83 3.08
CA ALA A 77 -7.24 -3.07 4.43
C ALA A 77 -8.36 -2.92 5.48
N GLN A 78 -9.17 -1.86 5.40
CA GLN A 78 -10.29 -1.64 6.33
C GLN A 78 -11.32 -2.76 6.25
N THR A 79 -11.67 -3.21 5.03
CA THR A 79 -12.59 -4.34 4.83
C THR A 79 -12.03 -5.62 5.46
N SER A 80 -10.74 -5.89 5.25
CA SER A 80 -10.07 -7.06 5.81
C SER A 80 -9.99 -7.01 7.34
N SER A 81 -9.73 -5.83 7.90
CA SER A 81 -9.68 -5.62 9.34
C SER A 81 -11.03 -5.82 10.04
N VAL A 82 -12.11 -5.26 9.46
CA VAL A 82 -13.47 -5.42 10.02
C VAL A 82 -13.86 -6.90 10.00
N ALA A 83 -13.59 -7.59 8.89
CA ALA A 83 -13.84 -9.02 8.77
C ALA A 83 -13.04 -9.82 9.79
N LEU A 84 -11.73 -9.54 9.93
CA LEU A 84 -10.87 -10.20 10.91
C LEU A 84 -11.37 -10.02 12.35
N THR A 85 -11.70 -8.79 12.73
CA THR A 85 -12.21 -8.48 14.09
C THR A 85 -13.49 -9.26 14.38
N LYS A 86 -14.41 -9.32 13.42
CA LYS A 86 -15.65 -10.10 13.56
C LYS A 86 -15.36 -11.59 13.78
N ARG A 87 -14.46 -12.18 12.98
CA ARG A 87 -14.12 -13.61 13.09
C ARG A 87 -13.42 -13.95 14.40
N VAL A 88 -12.51 -13.10 14.85
CA VAL A 88 -11.83 -13.28 16.14
C VAL A 88 -12.84 -13.26 17.29
N ASN A 89 -13.81 -12.35 17.27
CA ASN A 89 -14.87 -12.31 18.28
C ASN A 89 -15.77 -13.56 18.24
N GLU A 90 -16.08 -14.09 17.04
CA GLU A 90 -16.84 -15.33 16.89
C GLU A 90 -16.08 -16.54 17.45
N VAL A 91 -14.77 -16.63 17.19
CA VAL A 91 -13.89 -17.67 17.76
C VAL A 91 -13.82 -17.56 19.28
N GLN A 92 -13.68 -16.35 19.84
CA GLN A 92 -13.66 -16.14 21.29
C GLN A 92 -14.98 -16.50 21.97
N ALA A 93 -16.12 -16.22 21.32
CA ALA A 93 -17.42 -16.62 21.82
C ALA A 93 -17.56 -18.15 21.85
N ILE A 94 -17.03 -18.84 20.84
CA ILE A 94 -17.01 -20.30 20.79
C ILE A 94 -16.08 -20.87 21.89
N SER A 95 -14.85 -20.38 22.01
CA SER A 95 -13.91 -20.90 23.03
C SER A 95 -14.38 -20.62 24.46
N GLY A 96 -15.03 -19.47 24.70
CA GLY A 96 -15.64 -19.15 25.99
C GLY A 96 -16.86 -20.02 26.34
N ALA A 97 -17.61 -20.49 25.34
CA ALA A 97 -18.75 -21.39 25.54
C ALA A 97 -18.33 -22.86 25.72
N VAL A 98 -17.21 -23.26 25.12
CA VAL A 98 -16.69 -24.64 25.16
C VAL A 98 -16.00 -24.97 26.50
N ASN A 99 -15.35 -23.99 27.13
CA ASN A 99 -14.62 -24.19 28.38
C ASN A 99 -15.47 -24.67 29.59
N PRO A 100 -16.71 -24.19 29.83
CA PRO A 100 -17.52 -24.70 30.94
C PRO A 100 -18.12 -26.10 30.68
N ASP A 101 -18.45 -26.44 29.43
CA ASP A 101 -19.17 -27.69 29.12
C ASP A 101 -18.22 -28.90 28.96
N ILE A 102 -17.00 -28.70 28.46
CA ILE A 102 -16.00 -29.79 28.36
C ILE A 102 -15.50 -30.25 29.74
N LEU A 103 -15.34 -29.33 30.71
CA LEU A 103 -14.98 -29.69 32.08
C LEU A 103 -16.10 -30.46 32.81
N ALA A 104 -17.35 -30.31 32.39
CA ALA A 104 -18.46 -31.10 32.90
C ALA A 104 -18.52 -32.51 32.28
N LEU A 105 -18.16 -32.65 31.01
CA LEU A 105 -18.22 -33.91 30.25
C LEU A 105 -17.04 -34.86 30.55
N GLY A 106 -15.84 -34.33 30.82
CA GLY A 106 -14.67 -35.14 31.22
C GLY A 106 -14.86 -35.91 32.54
N LYS A 107 -15.91 -35.61 33.31
CA LYS A 107 -16.28 -36.33 34.55
C LYS A 107 -17.36 -37.39 34.37
N ALA A 108 -18.05 -37.44 33.24
CA ALA A 108 -19.21 -38.32 33.04
C ALA A 108 -18.92 -39.55 32.15
N GLY A 109 -17.86 -39.51 31.33
CA GLY A 109 -17.50 -40.56 30.37
C GLY A 109 -16.69 -41.73 30.94
N GLY A 110 -17.04 -42.22 32.15
CA GLY A 110 -16.47 -43.44 32.71
C GLY A 110 -17.40 -44.64 32.47
N ASP A 111 -16.86 -45.70 31.88
CA ASP A 111 -17.40 -47.06 31.77
C ASP A 111 -18.50 -47.34 30.72
N SER A 112 -18.07 -47.68 29.50
CA SER A 112 -18.68 -48.78 28.73
C SER A 112 -17.77 -49.23 27.58
N ALA A 113 -16.88 -50.19 27.87
CA ALA A 113 -16.13 -50.93 26.84
C ALA A 113 -16.88 -52.23 26.51
N GLY A 114 -17.55 -52.27 25.36
CA GLY A 114 -18.12 -53.49 24.77
C GLY A 114 -17.23 -54.01 23.63
N PRO A 115 -17.07 -55.33 23.47
CA PRO A 115 -16.30 -55.92 22.38
C PRO A 115 -17.11 -55.89 21.08
N TRP A 116 -16.41 -55.82 19.95
CA TRP A 116 -16.88 -55.77 18.54
C TRP A 116 -16.92 -54.37 17.93
N GLY A 117 -16.08 -54.18 16.91
CA GLY A 117 -15.87 -52.94 16.15
C GLY A 117 -17.03 -52.55 15.27
N GLU A 118 -18.10 -52.07 15.89
CA GLU A 118 -19.08 -51.21 15.24
C GLU A 118 -18.66 -49.76 15.46
N VAL A 119 -18.55 -48.98 14.38
CA VAL A 119 -18.40 -47.52 14.49
C VAL A 119 -19.62 -47.02 15.24
N ARG A 120 -19.46 -46.75 16.53
CA ARG A 120 -20.53 -46.21 17.38
C ARG A 120 -21.02 -44.93 16.72
N PRO A 121 -22.33 -44.78 16.45
CA PRO A 121 -22.87 -43.52 15.99
C PRO A 121 -22.57 -42.45 17.03
N LEU A 122 -22.01 -41.32 16.58
CA LEU A 122 -21.70 -40.18 17.43
C LEU A 122 -22.92 -39.84 18.29
N THR A 123 -22.68 -39.61 19.58
CA THR A 123 -23.66 -38.97 20.44
C THR A 123 -23.96 -37.58 19.90
N VAL A 124 -25.12 -37.04 20.28
CA VAL A 124 -25.49 -35.66 19.93
C VAL A 124 -24.40 -34.68 20.35
N GLU A 125 -23.75 -34.94 21.49
CA GLU A 125 -22.64 -34.16 22.03
C GLU A 125 -21.35 -34.30 21.19
N GLU A 126 -20.95 -35.53 20.82
CA GLU A 126 -19.78 -35.74 19.95
C GLU A 126 -20.00 -35.16 18.54
N ALA A 127 -21.22 -35.23 18.01
CA ALA A 127 -21.58 -34.64 16.71
C ALA A 127 -21.57 -33.09 16.76
N ASP A 128 -21.98 -32.51 17.88
CA ASP A 128 -21.92 -31.06 18.09
C ASP A 128 -20.48 -30.59 18.34
N GLN A 129 -19.63 -31.40 18.99
CA GLN A 129 -18.19 -31.17 19.11
C GLN A 129 -17.52 -31.19 17.73
N GLU A 130 -17.76 -32.21 16.90
CA GLU A 130 -17.16 -32.30 15.55
C GLU A 130 -17.58 -31.11 14.66
N ARG A 131 -18.84 -30.67 14.75
CA ARG A 131 -19.34 -29.47 14.04
C ARG A 131 -18.61 -28.21 14.51
N LEU A 132 -18.38 -28.09 15.81
CA LEU A 132 -17.74 -26.94 16.41
C LEU A 132 -16.25 -26.89 16.06
N GLU A 133 -15.54 -28.01 16.13
CA GLU A 133 -14.15 -28.13 15.68
C GLU A 133 -14.01 -27.81 14.19
N LYS A 134 -14.89 -28.34 13.34
CA LYS A 134 -14.88 -28.03 11.90
C LYS A 134 -15.07 -26.53 11.65
N ARG A 135 -16.00 -25.91 12.37
CA ARG A 135 -16.27 -24.47 12.28
C ARG A 135 -15.08 -23.62 12.77
N LEU A 136 -14.37 -24.06 13.81
CA LEU A 136 -13.13 -23.44 14.27
C LEU A 136 -12.03 -23.52 13.21
N ARG A 137 -11.86 -24.67 12.54
CA ARG A 137 -10.89 -24.81 11.43
C ARG A 137 -11.22 -23.88 10.26
N GLU A 138 -12.50 -23.76 9.90
CA GLU A 138 -12.97 -22.83 8.86
C GLU A 138 -12.68 -21.37 9.24
N TYR A 139 -12.94 -20.98 10.48
CA TYR A 139 -12.62 -19.64 10.97
C TYR A 139 -11.12 -19.38 11.05
N ASN A 140 -10.30 -20.38 11.39
CA ASN A 140 -8.85 -20.23 11.37
C ASN A 140 -8.34 -19.94 9.94
N ALA A 141 -8.77 -20.75 8.96
CA ALA A 141 -8.38 -20.54 7.57
C ALA A 141 -8.80 -19.15 7.06
N GLU A 142 -9.97 -18.66 7.47
CA GLU A 142 -10.41 -17.30 7.15
C GLU A 142 -9.55 -16.22 7.84
N ILE A 143 -9.22 -16.38 9.13
CA ILE A 143 -8.36 -15.47 9.89
C ILE A 143 -6.98 -15.37 9.24
N GLU A 144 -6.32 -16.50 8.94
CA GLU A 144 -5.03 -16.55 8.26
C GLU A 144 -5.06 -15.79 6.92
N THR A 145 -6.12 -16.01 6.13
CA THR A 145 -6.33 -15.32 4.85
C THR A 145 -6.45 -13.80 5.02
N ARG A 146 -7.17 -13.34 6.05
CA ARG A 146 -7.34 -11.90 6.32
C ARG A 146 -6.06 -11.25 6.83
N VAL A 147 -5.30 -11.95 7.67
CA VAL A 147 -3.98 -11.49 8.13
C VAL A 147 -3.01 -11.35 6.94
N GLY A 148 -2.97 -12.35 6.05
CA GLY A 148 -2.18 -12.28 4.82
C GLY A 148 -2.57 -11.11 3.92
N SER A 149 -3.88 -10.81 3.83
CA SER A 149 -4.39 -9.66 3.07
C SER A 149 -3.93 -8.33 3.67
N LEU A 150 -3.93 -8.18 5.00
CA LEU A 150 -3.44 -6.97 5.68
C LEU A 150 -1.93 -6.77 5.52
N TYR A 151 -1.15 -7.84 5.61
CA TYR A 151 0.29 -7.79 5.34
C TYR A 151 0.57 -7.36 3.89
N THR A 152 -0.17 -7.95 2.94
CA THR A 152 -0.09 -7.58 1.52
C THR A 152 -0.45 -6.11 1.29
N ALA A 153 -1.51 -5.61 1.93
CA ALA A 153 -1.89 -4.20 1.85
C ALA A 153 -0.79 -3.26 2.38
N SER A 154 -0.14 -3.62 3.50
CA SER A 154 0.99 -2.86 4.05
C SER A 154 2.18 -2.81 3.09
N ASN A 155 2.51 -3.92 2.42
CA ASN A 155 3.58 -3.95 1.42
C ASN A 155 3.21 -3.14 0.18
N ASN A 156 1.98 -3.29 -0.30
CA ASN A 156 1.45 -2.55 -1.44
C ASN A 156 1.45 -1.04 -1.18
N TRP A 157 1.18 -0.61 0.05
CA TRP A 157 1.27 0.79 0.45
C TRP A 157 2.68 1.35 0.24
N LEU A 158 3.70 0.68 0.79
CA LEU A 158 5.09 1.11 0.68
C LEU A 158 5.58 1.08 -0.79
N GLN A 159 5.24 0.03 -1.53
CA GLN A 159 5.56 -0.09 -2.95
C GLN A 159 4.90 1.01 -3.79
N CYS A 160 3.63 1.33 -3.50
CA CYS A 160 2.90 2.42 -4.15
C CYS A 160 3.62 3.76 -3.92
N TRP A 161 3.97 4.06 -2.66
CA TRP A 161 4.74 5.26 -2.33
C TRP A 161 6.06 5.34 -3.09
N ALA A 162 6.87 4.28 -3.05
CA ALA A 162 8.16 4.23 -3.73
C ALA A 162 8.02 4.40 -5.26
N SER A 163 7.04 3.73 -5.88
CA SER A 163 6.79 3.82 -7.31
C SER A 163 6.42 5.24 -7.75
N PHE A 164 5.54 5.92 -7.00
CA PHE A 164 5.15 7.29 -7.33
C PHE A 164 6.26 8.30 -7.03
N GLN A 165 7.07 8.10 -5.99
CA GLN A 165 8.24 8.94 -5.71
C GLN A 165 9.28 8.84 -6.83
N GLU A 166 9.50 7.64 -7.37
CA GLU A 166 10.40 7.45 -8.51
C GLU A 166 9.86 8.14 -9.77
N LYS A 167 8.56 8.02 -10.06
CA LYS A 167 7.92 8.75 -11.17
C LYS A 167 8.06 10.27 -11.02
N ALA A 168 7.93 10.80 -9.80
CA ALA A 168 8.12 12.21 -9.51
C ALA A 168 9.57 12.66 -9.76
N ARG A 169 10.56 11.86 -9.35
CA ARG A 169 11.99 12.10 -9.67
C ARG A 169 12.26 12.10 -11.17
N LEU A 170 11.66 11.19 -11.92
CA LEU A 170 11.78 11.17 -13.39
C LEU A 170 11.16 12.41 -14.02
N THR A 171 10.00 12.86 -13.54
CA THR A 171 9.35 14.11 -14.00
C THR A 171 10.22 15.34 -13.69
N LEU A 172 10.88 15.37 -12.53
CA LEU A 172 11.86 16.41 -12.18
C LEU A 172 13.07 16.38 -13.11
N ALA A 173 13.62 15.20 -13.40
CA ALA A 173 14.75 15.05 -14.31
C ALA A 173 14.40 15.49 -15.74
N GLU A 174 13.19 15.17 -16.21
CA GLU A 174 12.67 15.58 -17.51
C GLU A 174 12.54 17.11 -17.61
N ALA A 175 11.96 17.78 -16.60
CA ALA A 175 11.85 19.24 -16.59
C ALA A 175 13.22 19.94 -16.63
N ASN A 176 14.18 19.44 -15.85
CA ASN A 176 15.56 19.91 -15.88
C ASN A 176 16.21 19.71 -17.26
N ALA A 177 15.99 18.55 -17.88
CA ALA A 177 16.50 18.26 -19.22
C ALA A 177 15.89 19.19 -20.28
N LEU A 178 14.59 19.51 -20.19
CA LEU A 178 13.94 20.45 -21.10
C LEU A 178 14.51 21.86 -20.98
N VAL A 179 14.76 22.35 -19.77
CA VAL A 179 15.42 23.65 -19.56
C VAL A 179 16.87 23.63 -20.05
N ALA A 180 17.59 22.52 -19.88
CA ALA A 180 18.93 22.35 -20.45
C ALA A 180 18.90 22.39 -21.98
N CYS A 181 17.96 21.71 -22.63
CA CYS A 181 17.75 21.75 -24.09
C CYS A 181 17.40 23.15 -24.57
N TYR A 182 16.56 23.89 -23.84
CA TYR A 182 16.28 25.30 -24.11
C TYR A 182 17.54 26.16 -24.00
N LYS A 183 18.30 26.01 -22.92
CA LYS A 183 19.55 26.74 -22.68
C LYS A 183 20.57 26.48 -23.79
N ASP A 184 20.72 25.24 -24.23
CA ASP A 184 21.58 24.87 -25.36
C ASP A 184 21.19 25.64 -26.64
N GLY A 185 19.91 25.66 -27.00
CA GLY A 185 19.42 26.44 -28.14
C GLY A 185 19.71 27.94 -28.03
N LEU A 186 19.50 28.51 -26.84
CA LEU A 186 19.77 29.92 -26.52
C LEU A 186 21.26 30.24 -26.70
N LEU A 187 22.14 29.47 -26.07
CA LEU A 187 23.58 29.71 -26.10
C LEU A 187 24.20 29.51 -27.50
N ASN A 188 23.65 28.62 -28.32
CA ASN A 188 24.16 28.39 -29.67
C ASN A 188 23.83 29.52 -30.66
N THR A 189 22.93 30.45 -30.31
CA THR A 189 22.45 31.49 -31.23
C THR A 189 22.62 32.91 -30.71
N HIS A 190 22.81 33.08 -29.40
CA HIS A 190 22.94 34.38 -28.77
C HIS A 190 24.36 34.96 -28.90
N GLN A 191 24.48 36.25 -29.25
CA GLN A 191 25.78 36.92 -29.47
C GLN A 191 26.68 36.92 -28.23
N HIS A 192 26.11 37.04 -27.04
CA HIS A 192 26.81 37.03 -25.74
C HIS A 192 26.65 35.71 -24.97
N ALA A 193 26.70 34.57 -25.67
CA ALA A 193 26.47 33.24 -25.08
C ALA A 193 27.29 32.98 -23.81
N GLU A 194 28.58 33.32 -23.81
CA GLU A 194 29.44 33.10 -22.65
C GLU A 194 28.97 33.84 -21.39
N GLU A 195 28.45 35.06 -21.55
CA GLU A 195 27.97 35.87 -20.43
C GLU A 195 26.64 35.33 -19.89
N ILE A 196 25.73 34.92 -20.78
CA ILE A 196 24.48 34.25 -20.39
C ILE A 196 24.78 32.94 -19.66
N ALA A 197 25.71 32.12 -20.17
CA ALA A 197 26.06 30.85 -19.56
C ALA A 197 26.52 31.02 -18.10
N ARG A 198 27.27 32.10 -17.83
CA ARG A 198 27.76 32.45 -16.49
C ARG A 198 26.66 33.02 -15.59
N ARG A 199 25.81 33.91 -16.11
CA ARG A 199 24.87 34.70 -15.31
C ARG A 199 23.46 34.15 -15.21
N TRP A 200 22.89 33.65 -16.30
CA TRP A 200 21.50 33.22 -16.30
C TRP A 200 21.33 31.95 -15.45
N ARG A 201 20.39 32.03 -14.51
CA ARG A 201 20.06 30.99 -13.54
C ARG A 201 18.55 30.79 -13.60
N PRO A 202 18.07 29.85 -14.45
CA PRO A 202 16.65 29.54 -14.46
C PRO A 202 16.21 29.03 -13.09
N GLN A 203 14.92 29.20 -12.77
CA GLN A 203 14.34 28.70 -11.54
C GLN A 203 14.62 27.21 -11.39
N GLU A 204 15.07 26.81 -10.20
CA GLU A 204 15.26 25.40 -9.88
C GLU A 204 13.91 24.72 -9.71
N PHE A 205 13.72 23.59 -10.38
CA PHE A 205 12.56 22.74 -10.17
C PHE A 205 12.72 21.99 -8.85
N THR A 206 11.68 22.04 -8.02
CA THR A 206 11.65 21.34 -6.74
C THR A 206 10.39 20.50 -6.63
N LEU A 207 10.54 19.30 -6.09
CA LEU A 207 9.37 18.51 -5.71
C LEU A 207 8.63 19.21 -4.56
N ARG A 208 7.31 19.12 -4.57
CA ARG A 208 6.44 19.55 -3.46
C ARG A 208 6.74 18.79 -2.16
N ASP A 209 6.48 19.44 -1.03
CA ASP A 209 6.67 18.88 0.31
C ASP A 209 5.93 17.54 0.52
N ASP A 210 4.78 17.37 -0.15
CA ASP A 210 3.97 16.15 -0.15
C ASP A 210 4.71 14.88 -0.63
N TRP A 211 5.85 15.03 -1.30
CA TRP A 211 6.70 13.91 -1.74
C TRP A 211 7.69 13.42 -0.67
N PHE A 212 7.88 14.21 0.39
CA PHE A 212 8.83 13.91 1.47
C PHE A 212 8.14 13.46 2.76
N ALA A 213 6.80 13.37 2.76
CA ALA A 213 6.06 12.79 3.87
C ALA A 213 6.50 11.34 4.14
N ASP A 214 6.66 10.99 5.41
CA ASP A 214 7.03 9.63 5.83
C ASP A 214 5.90 8.64 5.48
N PRO A 215 6.13 7.67 4.57
CA PRO A 215 5.13 6.68 4.19
C PRO A 215 4.64 5.84 5.37
N ALA A 216 5.50 5.57 6.36
CA ALA A 216 5.15 4.77 7.53
C ALA A 216 4.27 5.56 8.50
N ALA A 217 4.57 6.84 8.73
CA ALA A 217 3.71 7.73 9.50
C ALA A 217 2.33 7.89 8.84
N GLN A 218 2.27 8.07 7.53
CA GLN A 218 1.02 8.18 6.79
C GLN A 218 0.19 6.88 6.85
N LEU A 219 0.84 5.71 6.80
CA LEU A 219 0.18 4.43 7.00
C LEU A 219 -0.47 4.31 8.39
N GLN A 220 0.20 4.81 9.44
CA GLN A 220 -0.34 4.79 10.80
C GLN A 220 -1.55 5.71 10.99
N ILE A 221 -1.65 6.78 10.21
CA ILE A 221 -2.81 7.68 10.20
C ILE A 221 -3.97 7.03 9.45
N ALA A 222 -3.71 6.48 8.26
CA ALA A 222 -4.71 5.85 7.40
C ALA A 222 -5.27 4.54 7.99
N ILE A 223 -4.45 3.80 8.74
CA ILE A 223 -4.86 2.61 9.48
C ILE A 223 -4.64 2.89 10.97
N PRO A 224 -5.63 3.49 11.66
CA PRO A 224 -5.49 3.90 13.05
C PRO A 224 -5.02 2.74 13.93
N ARG A 225 -4.19 3.07 14.92
CA ARG A 225 -3.65 2.12 15.91
C ARG A 225 -4.70 1.16 16.48
N GLY A 226 -5.94 1.59 16.72
CA GLY A 226 -7.02 0.72 17.22
C GLY A 226 -7.33 -0.50 16.34
N VAL A 227 -7.12 -0.41 15.02
CA VAL A 227 -7.29 -1.51 14.05
C VAL A 227 -6.06 -2.40 13.97
N ARG A 228 -4.86 -1.80 14.02
CA ARG A 228 -3.59 -2.53 13.92
C ARG A 228 -3.24 -3.23 15.23
N ASP A 229 -3.51 -2.58 16.36
CA ASP A 229 -3.36 -3.11 17.71
C ASP A 229 -4.44 -4.15 17.99
N SER A 230 -5.69 -4.00 17.49
CA SER A 230 -6.68 -5.08 17.58
C SER A 230 -6.31 -6.26 16.69
N THR A 231 -5.67 -6.04 15.54
CA THR A 231 -5.17 -7.10 14.66
C THR A 231 -3.97 -7.81 15.28
N ASN A 232 -2.99 -7.07 15.81
CA ASN A 232 -1.83 -7.64 16.51
C ASN A 232 -2.24 -8.32 17.81
N GLN A 233 -3.13 -7.73 18.61
CA GLN A 233 -3.68 -8.40 19.81
C GLN A 233 -4.56 -9.59 19.43
N ALA A 234 -5.31 -9.54 18.33
CA ALA A 234 -6.04 -10.70 17.85
C ALA A 234 -5.09 -11.81 17.40
N TRP A 235 -3.98 -11.46 16.77
CA TRP A 235 -2.92 -12.36 16.35
C TRP A 235 -2.19 -12.97 17.56
N ASP A 236 -1.78 -12.15 18.52
CA ASP A 236 -1.10 -12.59 19.73
C ASP A 236 -2.04 -13.48 20.58
N LYS A 237 -3.31 -13.08 20.74
CA LYS A 237 -4.33 -13.92 21.43
C LYS A 237 -4.64 -15.21 20.68
N TRP A 238 -4.57 -15.20 19.34
CA TRP A 238 -4.74 -16.41 18.53
C TRP A 238 -3.54 -17.35 18.67
N LEU A 239 -2.33 -16.80 18.62
CA LEU A 239 -1.10 -17.57 18.89
C LEU A 239 -1.09 -18.15 20.30
N ASP A 240 -1.54 -17.39 21.31
CA ASP A 240 -1.69 -17.86 22.70
C ASP A 240 -2.72 -19.00 22.80
N LEU A 241 -3.91 -18.82 22.22
CA LEU A 241 -4.94 -19.89 22.15
C LEU A 241 -4.39 -21.17 21.51
N TRP A 242 -3.58 -21.05 20.46
CA TRP A 242 -3.03 -22.20 19.75
C TRP A 242 -1.81 -22.84 20.45
N HIS A 243 -1.02 -22.05 21.18
CA HIS A 243 0.06 -22.58 22.01
C HIS A 243 -0.48 -23.35 23.22
N ASP A 244 -1.60 -22.90 23.78
CA ASP A 244 -2.34 -23.62 24.82
C ASP A 244 -3.01 -24.90 24.28
N ASP A 245 -3.37 -24.94 23.00
CA ASP A 245 -4.01 -26.09 22.31
C ASP A 245 -3.02 -27.09 21.68
N GLN A 246 -1.70 -26.94 21.90
CA GLN A 246 -0.69 -27.93 21.45
C GLN A 246 -0.79 -29.30 22.14
N HIS A 247 -1.72 -29.47 23.07
CA HIS A 247 -2.18 -30.78 23.50
C HIS A 247 -3.61 -30.96 22.99
N PRO A 248 -3.82 -31.37 21.73
CA PRO A 248 -5.13 -31.85 21.34
C PRO A 248 -5.46 -32.97 22.31
N HIS A 249 -6.45 -32.76 23.17
CA HIS A 249 -7.16 -33.85 23.82
C HIS A 249 -7.97 -34.55 22.72
N SER A 250 -7.25 -35.18 21.78
CA SER A 250 -7.86 -36.07 20.82
C SER A 250 -8.51 -37.17 21.64
N LEU A 251 -9.75 -37.47 21.31
CA LEU A 251 -10.46 -38.67 21.75
C LEU A 251 -9.77 -39.97 21.24
N GLU A 252 -8.56 -39.88 20.71
CA GLU A 252 -7.76 -40.96 20.13
C GLU A 252 -6.39 -41.16 20.82
N SER A 253 -6.15 -40.69 22.06
CA SER A 253 -4.98 -41.16 22.83
C SER A 253 -5.21 -42.54 23.49
N GLY A 254 -5.89 -43.41 22.76
CA GLY A 254 -6.15 -44.80 23.13
C GLY A 254 -5.37 -45.74 22.24
N ASP A 255 -4.06 -45.54 22.08
CA ASP A 255 -3.22 -46.62 21.53
C ASP A 255 -1.80 -46.65 22.12
N SER A 256 -1.51 -47.82 22.69
CA SER A 256 -0.21 -48.46 22.96
C SER A 256 0.63 -48.04 24.18
N TYR A 257 0.35 -48.69 25.30
CA TYR A 257 1.42 -49.19 26.19
C TYR A 257 1.13 -50.63 26.67
N HIS A 258 1.31 -51.61 25.78
CA HIS A 258 1.56 -52.99 26.17
C HIS A 258 2.97 -53.38 25.75
N GLY A 259 3.92 -53.11 26.64
CA GLY A 259 5.21 -53.76 26.66
C GLY A 259 5.21 -54.87 27.71
N ARG A 260 5.08 -56.12 27.25
CA ARG A 260 5.89 -57.29 27.67
C ARG A 260 5.54 -58.50 26.81
#